data_AF-A0A160TGA8-F1
#
_entry.id   AF-A0A160TGA8-F1
#
_cell.length_a   1.000
_cell.length_b   1.000
_cell.length_c   1.000
_cell.angle_alpha   90.00
_cell.angle_beta   90.00
_cell.angle_gamma   90.00
#
_symmetry.space_group_name_H-M   'P 1'
#
loop_
_entity.id
_entity.type
_entity.pdbx_description
1 polymer ?
#
loop_
_entity_poly.entity_id
_entity_poly.type
_entity_poly.pdbx_seq_one_letter_code
_entity_poly.pdbx_strand_id
1 'polypeptide(L)'
;MQNPKANMIFAAIVVFLLAAGGWLIYKEMNRLPDVLIKQATTLNYGLVSSRKIINKTTSEIKNLERSEDWEFLAPYAERENWSSPIQESNTLIDSASEKYSSAVIPILDTNHNRDEEKLKKLIIEIKTLNKNALEASAFIEKRPNELLDIRNNSTLYYQRSETAIEGARNRISELRSSAKTYAEKHLNKAEDIQSKIDAGADLLAEAEKMFDTITTEYTSDSPDYAVFIDTYNLLTKQTNLTAIYTTDTLTLLKELDRSYVKILADQKVTYLITVGRQSWCEVDFCGEGTYYNYPPISVDEETFEYFDNLTQDSIASYGGAFRSSLTLAIPQSRWNELNINYRARMPSSENYAEYWIAKTEIKGYHSYTIIENEQIKTLGMQKVSDTEFWDNYDNLGMALVTKPYGYYESESLNAPEPIGMALVAPPTVENGVATGANQYGQWQHSNGQSFWIYYAQYRFFSDLLGGGYHHSPSSYSSYQNRNRASAYYGRNNEFGTFGSQTYSTRQNGAFYRSNPNISKSILTGNTDKTASSVRGAGSSNRGKGPGAGGK
;
A
#
# COMPACT_ATOMS: atom_id res chain seq x y z
N MET A 1 -17.92 -60.68 54.12
CA MET A 1 -19.29 -60.42 53.64
C MET A 1 -19.27 -59.19 52.73
N GLN A 2 -19.05 -59.38 51.43
CA GLN A 2 -19.30 -58.33 50.44
C GLN A 2 -20.77 -58.41 50.09
N ASN A 3 -21.53 -57.35 50.33
CA ASN A 3 -22.96 -57.31 50.01
C ASN A 3 -23.11 -57.16 48.49
N PRO A 4 -23.51 -58.21 47.74
CA PRO A 4 -23.56 -58.15 46.29
C PRO A 4 -24.54 -57.07 45.80
N LYS A 5 -25.56 -56.74 46.60
CA LYS A 5 -26.51 -55.66 46.28
C LYS A 5 -25.86 -54.26 46.33
N ALA A 6 -24.92 -54.03 47.24
CA ALA A 6 -24.23 -52.74 47.35
C ALA A 6 -23.27 -52.52 46.16
N ASN A 7 -22.54 -53.56 45.73
CA ASN A 7 -21.67 -53.48 44.56
C ASN A 7 -22.44 -53.34 43.24
N MET A 8 -23.62 -53.95 43.12
CA MET A 8 -24.47 -53.82 41.93
C MET A 8 -25.10 -52.43 41.80
N ILE A 9 -25.51 -51.82 42.92
CA ILE A 9 -26.01 -50.44 42.95
C ILE A 9 -24.87 -49.45 42.63
N PHE A 10 -23.67 -49.66 43.18
CA PHE A 10 -22.52 -48.81 42.89
C PHE A 10 -22.09 -48.91 41.41
N ALA A 11 -22.09 -50.12 40.84
CA ALA A 11 -21.82 -50.31 39.40
C ALA A 11 -22.88 -49.66 38.51
N ALA A 12 -24.17 -49.73 38.86
CA ALA A 12 -25.24 -49.06 38.13
C ALA A 12 -25.12 -47.52 38.21
N ILE A 13 -24.75 -46.97 39.36
CA ILE A 13 -24.52 -45.53 39.54
C ILE A 13 -23.30 -45.07 38.73
N VAL A 14 -22.20 -45.85 38.73
CA VAL A 14 -21.00 -45.53 37.94
C VAL A 14 -21.26 -45.60 36.43
N VAL A 15 -22.01 -46.60 35.96
CA VAL A 15 -22.42 -46.69 34.54
C VAL A 15 -23.36 -45.53 34.18
N PHE A 16 -24.29 -45.14 35.06
CA PHE A 16 -25.15 -43.99 34.84
C PHE A 16 -24.38 -42.67 34.83
N LEU A 17 -23.39 -42.49 35.72
CA LEU A 17 -22.52 -41.31 35.75
C LEU A 17 -21.57 -41.24 34.55
N LEU A 18 -21.04 -42.37 34.09
CA LEU A 18 -20.21 -42.45 32.88
C LEU A 18 -21.04 -42.25 31.59
N ALA A 19 -22.26 -42.78 31.54
CA ALA A 19 -23.19 -42.57 30.44
C ALA A 19 -23.70 -41.12 30.42
N ALA A 20 -24.02 -40.53 31.59
CA ALA A 20 -24.42 -39.13 31.71
C ALA A 20 -23.25 -38.18 31.42
N GLY A 21 -22.04 -38.49 31.91
CA GLY A 21 -20.82 -37.74 31.62
C GLY A 21 -20.42 -37.83 30.15
N GLY A 22 -20.50 -39.02 29.54
CA GLY A 22 -20.28 -39.23 28.11
C GLY A 22 -21.34 -38.56 27.23
N TRP A 23 -22.61 -38.56 27.65
CA TRP A 23 -23.70 -37.86 26.95
C TRP A 23 -23.55 -36.34 27.04
N LEU A 24 -23.10 -35.79 28.17
CA LEU A 24 -22.78 -34.37 28.32
C LEU A 24 -21.58 -33.95 27.45
N ILE A 25 -20.52 -34.76 27.40
CA ILE A 25 -19.36 -34.52 26.52
C ILE A 25 -19.78 -34.62 25.04
N TYR A 26 -20.60 -35.61 24.67
CA TYR A 26 -21.15 -35.76 23.31
C TYR A 26 -22.05 -34.60 22.90
N LYS A 27 -22.87 -34.08 23.82
CA LYS A 27 -23.73 -32.92 23.59
C LYS A 27 -22.90 -31.65 23.38
N GLU A 28 -21.82 -31.47 24.13
CA GLU A 28 -20.96 -30.29 24.01
C GLU A 28 -20.02 -30.35 22.80
N MET A 29 -19.62 -31.55 22.35
CA MET A 29 -18.86 -31.74 21.10
C MET A 29 -19.71 -31.57 19.84
N ASN A 30 -21.03 -31.72 19.93
CA ASN A 30 -21.95 -31.64 18.77
C ASN A 30 -22.80 -30.36 18.74
N ARG A 31 -22.46 -29.37 19.55
CA ARG A 31 -23.19 -28.10 19.66
C ARG A 31 -22.91 -27.17 18.48
N LEU A 32 -23.85 -26.27 18.16
CA LEU A 32 -23.57 -25.17 17.22
C LEU A 32 -22.49 -24.22 17.77
N PRO A 33 -21.64 -23.63 16.91
CA PRO A 33 -20.70 -22.60 17.32
C PRO A 33 -21.40 -21.41 18.00
N ASP A 34 -20.90 -20.97 19.16
CA ASP A 34 -21.47 -19.86 19.94
C ASP A 34 -21.60 -18.57 19.13
N VAL A 35 -20.68 -18.33 18.20
CA VAL A 35 -20.72 -17.17 17.30
C VAL A 35 -21.98 -17.20 16.43
N LEU A 36 -22.37 -18.36 15.91
CA LEU A 36 -23.56 -18.50 15.07
C LEU A 36 -24.85 -18.39 15.90
N ILE A 37 -24.87 -18.96 17.11
CA ILE A 37 -25.98 -18.77 18.05
C ILE A 37 -26.15 -17.28 18.38
N LYS A 38 -25.06 -16.56 18.64
CA LYS A 38 -25.08 -15.11 18.91
C LYS A 38 -25.57 -14.32 17.69
N GLN A 39 -25.12 -14.67 16.49
CA GLN A 39 -25.57 -13.99 15.26
C GLN A 39 -27.07 -14.22 15.01
N ALA A 40 -27.55 -15.45 15.19
CA ALA A 40 -28.96 -15.78 15.02
C ALA A 40 -29.84 -15.10 16.08
N THR A 41 -29.44 -15.10 17.35
CA THR A 41 -30.19 -14.40 18.41
C THR A 41 -30.21 -12.89 18.22
N THR A 42 -29.10 -12.28 17.77
CA THR A 42 -29.05 -10.84 17.43
C THR A 42 -29.95 -10.50 16.24
N LEU A 43 -30.09 -11.43 15.29
CA LEU A 43 -30.94 -11.26 14.11
C LEU A 43 -32.41 -11.00 14.48
N ASN A 44 -32.94 -11.70 15.50
CA ASN A 44 -34.30 -11.48 15.98
C ASN A 44 -34.53 -10.04 16.45
N TYR A 45 -33.60 -9.50 17.25
CA TYR A 45 -33.66 -8.11 17.70
C TYR A 45 -33.64 -7.14 16.53
N GLY A 46 -32.81 -7.42 15.51
CA GLY A 46 -32.76 -6.66 14.26
C GLY A 46 -34.10 -6.66 13.52
N LEU A 47 -34.75 -7.82 13.39
CA LEU A 47 -36.06 -7.95 12.73
C LEU A 47 -37.17 -7.21 13.49
N VAL A 48 -37.23 -7.35 14.82
CA VAL A 48 -38.20 -6.64 15.66
C VAL A 48 -38.01 -5.12 15.56
N SER A 49 -36.76 -4.64 15.56
CA SER A 49 -36.45 -3.22 15.38
C SER A 49 -36.88 -2.73 14.00
N SER A 50 -36.54 -3.49 12.94
CA SER A 50 -36.88 -3.15 11.56
C SER A 50 -38.40 -3.11 11.35
N ARG A 51 -39.13 -4.05 11.95
CA ARG A 51 -40.60 -4.04 11.96
C ARG A 51 -41.18 -2.77 12.58
N LYS A 52 -40.62 -2.31 13.71
CA LYS A 52 -41.08 -1.08 14.37
C LYS A 52 -40.88 0.14 13.46
N ILE A 53 -39.76 0.21 12.75
CA ILE A 53 -39.49 1.27 11.76
C ILE A 53 -40.54 1.23 10.65
N ILE A 54 -40.73 0.07 10.01
CA ILE A 54 -41.69 -0.09 8.89
C ILE A 54 -43.14 0.24 9.34
N ASN A 55 -43.55 -0.22 10.53
CA ASN A 55 -44.87 0.08 11.08
C ASN A 55 -45.05 1.58 11.36
N LYS A 56 -44.00 2.23 11.86
CA LYS A 56 -43.99 3.68 12.10
C LYS A 56 -44.15 4.41 10.76
N THR A 57 -43.30 4.13 9.76
CA THR A 57 -43.38 4.73 8.43
C THR A 57 -44.75 4.51 7.78
N THR A 58 -45.30 3.28 7.86
CA THR A 58 -46.64 2.96 7.35
C THR A 58 -47.73 3.80 8.04
N SER A 59 -47.60 4.02 9.35
CA SER A 59 -48.56 4.84 10.10
C SER A 59 -48.44 6.32 9.78
N GLU A 60 -47.21 6.82 9.61
CA GLU A 60 -46.93 8.20 9.22
C GLU A 60 -47.53 8.52 7.84
N ILE A 61 -47.41 7.61 6.87
CA ILE A 61 -48.04 7.79 5.55
C ILE A 61 -49.57 7.79 5.65
N LYS A 62 -50.18 6.88 6.42
CA LYS A 62 -51.63 6.89 6.64
C LYS A 62 -52.13 8.16 7.32
N ASN A 63 -51.30 8.77 8.17
CA ASN A 63 -51.62 10.06 8.76
C ASN A 63 -51.44 11.20 7.76
N LEU A 64 -50.41 11.12 6.91
CA LEU A 64 -50.17 12.06 5.81
C LEU A 64 -51.34 12.07 4.82
N GLU A 65 -51.91 10.90 4.48
CA GLU A 65 -53.12 10.74 3.66
C GLU A 65 -54.35 11.49 4.19
N ARG A 66 -54.36 11.83 5.49
CA ARG A 66 -55.45 12.57 6.16
C ARG A 66 -55.08 14.02 6.44
N SER A 67 -53.87 14.44 6.09
CA SER A 67 -53.37 15.78 6.33
C SER A 67 -53.78 16.74 5.20
N GLU A 68 -53.69 18.03 5.47
CA GLU A 68 -53.94 19.09 4.48
C GLU A 68 -52.92 19.03 3.32
N ASP A 69 -51.73 18.48 3.55
CA ASP A 69 -50.68 18.32 2.54
C ASP A 69 -50.97 17.20 1.53
N TRP A 70 -51.95 16.32 1.79
CA TRP A 70 -52.23 15.18 0.91
C TRP A 70 -52.72 15.60 -0.47
N GLU A 71 -53.48 16.69 -0.58
CA GLU A 71 -53.96 17.19 -1.88
C GLU A 71 -52.80 17.46 -2.85
N PHE A 72 -51.69 17.98 -2.32
CA PHE A 72 -50.47 18.20 -3.08
C PHE A 72 -49.72 16.89 -3.40
N LEU A 73 -49.67 15.95 -2.46
CA LEU A 73 -48.86 14.73 -2.58
C LEU A 73 -49.54 13.60 -3.36
N ALA A 74 -50.88 13.55 -3.38
CA ALA A 74 -51.64 12.46 -3.96
C ALA A 74 -51.30 12.17 -5.44
N PRO A 75 -51.13 13.18 -6.33
CA PRO A 75 -50.73 12.93 -7.72
C PRO A 75 -49.37 12.25 -7.85
N TYR A 76 -48.41 12.60 -6.98
CA TYR A 76 -47.09 11.97 -6.94
C TYR A 76 -47.16 10.56 -6.37
N ALA A 77 -47.94 10.36 -5.31
CA ALA A 77 -48.13 9.05 -4.69
C ALA A 77 -48.76 8.03 -5.66
N GLU A 78 -49.70 8.48 -6.50
CA GLU A 78 -50.30 7.66 -7.56
C GLU A 78 -49.27 7.38 -8.68
N ARG A 79 -48.64 8.43 -9.21
CA ARG A 79 -47.68 8.32 -10.33
C ARG A 79 -46.46 7.45 -9.98
N GLU A 80 -45.93 7.59 -8.77
CA GLU A 80 -44.76 6.86 -8.27
C GLU A 80 -45.15 5.56 -7.55
N ASN A 81 -46.45 5.23 -7.47
CA ASN A 81 -47.00 4.04 -6.84
C ASN A 81 -46.48 3.76 -5.42
N TRP A 82 -46.61 4.75 -4.52
CA TRP A 82 -46.11 4.66 -3.14
C TRP A 82 -46.70 3.48 -2.34
N SER A 83 -47.86 2.99 -2.74
CA SER A 83 -48.49 1.81 -2.12
C SER A 83 -47.64 0.54 -2.28
N SER A 84 -46.92 0.39 -3.39
CA SER A 84 -46.16 -0.82 -3.71
C SER A 84 -44.93 -0.99 -2.79
N PRO A 85 -44.03 0.00 -2.61
CA PRO A 85 -42.91 -0.11 -1.66
C PRO A 85 -43.36 -0.35 -0.20
N ILE A 86 -44.51 0.19 0.21
CA ILE A 86 -45.09 -0.07 1.54
C ILE A 86 -45.52 -1.54 1.65
N GLN A 87 -46.22 -2.08 0.64
CA GLN A 87 -46.63 -3.49 0.63
C GLN A 87 -45.42 -4.43 0.56
N GLU A 88 -44.43 -4.09 -0.27
CA GLU A 88 -43.20 -4.84 -0.43
C GLU A 88 -42.40 -4.88 0.87
N SER A 89 -42.17 -3.73 1.51
CA SER A 89 -41.43 -3.67 2.78
C SER A 89 -42.08 -4.55 3.85
N ASN A 90 -43.42 -4.46 4.02
CA ASN A 90 -44.19 -5.29 4.94
C ASN A 90 -44.06 -6.79 4.61
N THR A 91 -44.25 -7.16 3.35
CA THR A 91 -44.17 -8.56 2.89
C THR A 91 -42.78 -9.16 3.14
N LEU A 92 -41.72 -8.39 2.86
CA LEU A 92 -40.34 -8.83 3.06
C LEU A 92 -40.00 -9.01 4.55
N ILE A 93 -40.42 -8.09 5.42
CA ILE A 93 -40.17 -8.22 6.86
C ILE A 93 -41.03 -9.32 7.50
N ASP A 94 -42.23 -9.58 6.98
CA ASP A 94 -43.09 -10.73 7.33
C ASP A 94 -42.39 -12.03 6.95
N SER A 95 -41.93 -12.13 5.71
CA SER A 95 -41.20 -13.30 5.21
C SER A 95 -39.92 -13.55 6.02
N ALA A 96 -39.17 -12.50 6.37
CA ALA A 96 -37.96 -12.60 7.18
C ALA A 96 -38.27 -13.11 8.61
N SER A 97 -39.34 -12.60 9.21
CA SER A 97 -39.80 -12.96 10.56
C SER A 97 -40.36 -14.38 10.61
N GLU A 98 -41.18 -14.77 9.62
CA GLU A 98 -41.71 -16.12 9.49
C GLU A 98 -40.59 -17.13 9.27
N LYS A 99 -39.61 -16.82 8.42
CA LYS A 99 -38.46 -17.68 8.17
C LYS A 99 -37.57 -17.82 9.40
N TYR A 100 -37.42 -16.75 10.18
CA TYR A 100 -36.74 -16.82 11.48
C TYR A 100 -37.50 -17.76 12.44
N SER A 101 -38.81 -17.58 12.60
CA SER A 101 -39.60 -18.39 13.54
C SER A 101 -39.75 -19.85 13.14
N SER A 102 -39.92 -20.14 11.84
CA SER A 102 -40.19 -21.48 11.33
C SER A 102 -38.93 -22.31 11.06
N ALA A 103 -37.79 -21.68 10.77
CA ALA A 103 -36.58 -22.39 10.38
C ALA A 103 -35.37 -22.14 11.29
N VAL A 104 -35.19 -20.92 11.81
CA VAL A 104 -34.04 -20.60 12.67
C VAL A 104 -34.28 -21.04 14.11
N ILE A 105 -35.44 -20.75 14.70
CA ILE A 105 -35.76 -21.16 16.08
C ILE A 105 -35.61 -22.68 16.27
N PRO A 106 -36.17 -23.56 15.42
CA PRO A 106 -36.01 -25.00 15.60
C PRO A 106 -34.55 -25.48 15.55
N ILE A 107 -33.71 -24.84 14.73
CA ILE A 107 -32.27 -25.16 14.65
C ILE A 107 -31.55 -24.71 15.94
N LEU A 108 -31.89 -23.54 16.48
CA LEU A 108 -31.34 -23.05 17.74
C LEU A 108 -31.78 -23.91 18.94
N ASP A 109 -33.03 -24.39 18.94
CA ASP A 109 -33.56 -25.29 19.98
C ASP A 109 -32.90 -26.68 19.93
N THR A 110 -32.67 -27.20 18.72
CA THR A 110 -31.99 -28.49 18.51
C THR A 110 -30.49 -28.39 18.82
N ASN A 111 -29.88 -27.24 18.52
CA ASN A 111 -28.51 -26.86 18.85
C ASN A 111 -27.46 -27.91 18.40
N HIS A 112 -27.59 -28.42 17.17
CA HIS A 112 -26.71 -29.48 16.64
C HIS A 112 -25.85 -28.97 15.48
N ASN A 113 -24.56 -29.29 15.49
CA ASN A 113 -23.57 -28.90 14.48
C ASN A 113 -23.88 -29.34 13.03
N ARG A 114 -24.78 -30.30 12.81
CA ARG A 114 -25.20 -30.74 11.47
C ARG A 114 -26.00 -29.68 10.72
N ASP A 115 -26.65 -28.78 11.47
CA ASP A 115 -27.43 -27.69 10.91
C ASP A 115 -26.61 -26.40 10.75
N GLU A 116 -25.29 -26.44 10.96
CA GLU A 116 -24.43 -25.25 10.92
C GLU A 116 -24.50 -24.51 9.58
N GLU A 117 -24.28 -25.22 8.46
CA GLU A 117 -24.33 -24.62 7.12
C GLU A 117 -25.74 -24.15 6.74
N LYS A 118 -26.76 -24.88 7.19
CA LYS A 118 -28.16 -24.50 7.01
C LYS A 118 -28.47 -23.20 7.75
N LEU A 119 -28.00 -23.07 8.99
CA LEU A 119 -28.16 -21.86 9.81
C LEU A 119 -27.44 -20.66 9.20
N LYS A 120 -26.19 -20.83 8.72
CA LYS A 120 -25.45 -19.76 8.02
C LYS A 120 -26.23 -19.23 6.82
N LYS A 121 -26.73 -20.13 5.98
CA LYS A 121 -27.52 -19.75 4.80
C LYS A 121 -28.80 -19.01 5.17
N LEU A 122 -29.54 -19.51 6.16
CA LEU A 122 -30.75 -18.85 6.66
C LEU A 122 -30.46 -17.44 7.21
N ILE A 123 -29.37 -17.26 7.97
CA ILE A 123 -28.97 -15.93 8.48
C ILE A 123 -28.72 -14.95 7.34
N ILE A 124 -28.02 -15.37 6.27
CA ILE A 124 -27.74 -14.51 5.11
C ILE A 124 -29.06 -14.13 4.41
N GLU A 125 -29.91 -15.12 4.12
CA GLU A 125 -31.19 -14.89 3.43
C GLU A 125 -32.10 -13.94 4.22
N ILE A 126 -32.22 -14.13 5.53
CA ILE A 126 -33.03 -13.27 6.40
C ILE A 126 -32.43 -11.86 6.48
N LYS A 127 -31.10 -11.72 6.54
CA LYS A 127 -30.44 -10.40 6.50
C LYS A 127 -30.72 -9.67 5.18
N THR A 128 -30.68 -10.37 4.05
CA THR A 128 -31.02 -9.78 2.74
C THR A 128 -32.48 -9.35 2.69
N LEU A 129 -33.42 -10.19 3.13
CA LEU A 129 -34.84 -9.82 3.20
C LEU A 129 -35.05 -8.59 4.09
N ASN A 130 -34.42 -8.55 5.28
CA ASN A 130 -34.51 -7.42 6.19
C ASN A 130 -33.92 -6.13 5.59
N LYS A 131 -32.79 -6.23 4.89
CA LYS A 131 -32.17 -5.10 4.20
C LYS A 131 -33.13 -4.55 3.13
N ASN A 132 -33.63 -5.39 2.25
CA ASN A 132 -34.53 -4.97 1.18
C ASN A 132 -35.83 -4.37 1.74
N ALA A 133 -36.35 -4.93 2.85
CA ALA A 133 -37.52 -4.38 3.53
C ALA A 133 -37.29 -2.94 4.02
N LEU A 134 -36.12 -2.66 4.62
CA LEU A 134 -35.75 -1.33 5.07
C LEU A 134 -35.50 -0.36 3.89
N GLU A 135 -34.90 -0.82 2.80
CA GLU A 135 -34.68 0.01 1.60
C GLU A 135 -36.01 0.45 0.97
N ALA A 136 -36.97 -0.45 0.84
CA ALA A 136 -38.32 -0.13 0.35
C ALA A 136 -39.05 0.86 1.27
N SER A 137 -38.90 0.72 2.59
CA SER A 137 -39.49 1.65 3.57
C SER A 137 -38.83 3.03 3.54
N ALA A 138 -37.50 3.09 3.38
CA ALA A 138 -36.72 4.33 3.44
C ALA A 138 -37.07 5.28 2.27
N PHE A 139 -37.38 4.74 1.08
CA PHE A 139 -37.85 5.54 -0.05
C PHE A 139 -39.09 6.37 0.34
N ILE A 140 -40.08 5.72 0.95
CA ILE A 140 -41.35 6.34 1.33
C ILE A 140 -41.25 7.22 2.57
N GLU A 141 -40.32 6.94 3.48
CA GLU A 141 -40.02 7.84 4.61
C GLU A 141 -39.48 9.20 4.12
N LYS A 142 -38.67 9.19 3.06
CA LYS A 142 -37.96 10.38 2.58
C LYS A 142 -38.76 11.17 1.54
N ARG A 143 -39.36 10.49 0.56
CA ARG A 143 -39.92 11.11 -0.65
C ARG A 143 -41.00 12.17 -0.40
N PRO A 144 -41.99 11.96 0.48
CA PRO A 144 -42.99 12.99 0.75
C PRO A 144 -42.37 14.25 1.37
N ASN A 145 -41.41 14.07 2.27
CA ASN A 145 -40.71 15.18 2.92
C ASN A 145 -39.88 15.99 1.92
N GLU A 146 -39.22 15.33 0.95
CA GLU A 146 -38.50 16.02 -0.13
C GLU A 146 -39.44 16.86 -0.99
N LEU A 147 -40.61 16.31 -1.37
CA LEU A 147 -41.61 17.02 -2.18
C LEU A 147 -42.22 18.21 -1.45
N LEU A 148 -42.51 18.07 -0.16
CA LEU A 148 -43.00 19.19 0.66
C LEU A 148 -41.92 20.25 0.87
N ASP A 149 -40.68 19.85 1.10
CA ASP A 149 -39.57 20.78 1.29
C ASP A 149 -39.32 21.60 0.02
N ILE A 150 -39.24 20.95 -1.15
CA ILE A 150 -39.03 21.68 -2.41
C ILE A 150 -40.22 22.58 -2.76
N ARG A 151 -41.46 22.17 -2.47
CA ARG A 151 -42.65 23.01 -2.64
C ARG A 151 -42.54 24.30 -1.82
N ASN A 152 -42.13 24.17 -0.56
CA ASN A 152 -42.09 25.29 0.38
C ASN A 152 -40.83 26.16 0.19
N ASN A 153 -39.74 25.60 -0.38
CA ASN A 153 -38.43 26.24 -0.45
C ASN A 153 -37.86 26.34 -1.89
N SER A 154 -38.70 26.28 -2.93
CA SER A 154 -38.26 26.24 -4.34
C SER A 154 -37.28 27.35 -4.73
N THR A 155 -37.50 28.58 -4.25
CA THR A 155 -36.60 29.72 -4.49
C THR A 155 -35.19 29.48 -3.93
N LEU A 156 -35.08 28.89 -2.75
CA LEU A 156 -33.78 28.58 -2.14
C LEU A 156 -33.04 27.51 -2.96
N TYR A 157 -33.74 26.46 -3.38
CA TYR A 157 -33.15 25.41 -4.21
C TYR A 157 -32.73 25.91 -5.60
N TYR A 158 -33.52 26.80 -6.20
CA TYR A 158 -33.15 27.47 -7.45
C TYR A 158 -31.88 28.32 -7.29
N GLN A 159 -31.81 29.19 -6.28
CA GLN A 159 -30.61 30.01 -5.99
C GLN A 159 -29.35 29.17 -5.73
N ARG A 160 -29.51 28.03 -5.05
CA ARG A 160 -28.41 27.06 -4.86
C ARG A 160 -27.97 26.44 -6.17
N SER A 161 -28.91 26.14 -7.06
CA SER A 161 -28.63 25.62 -8.40
C SER A 161 -27.86 26.64 -9.25
N GLU A 162 -28.26 27.92 -9.20
CA GLU A 162 -27.55 29.03 -9.86
C GLU A 162 -26.10 29.14 -9.36
N THR A 163 -25.92 29.09 -8.04
CA THR A 163 -24.59 29.13 -7.43
C THR A 163 -23.75 27.93 -7.85
N ALA A 164 -24.34 26.73 -7.89
CA ALA A 164 -23.64 25.50 -8.25
C ALA A 164 -23.20 25.51 -9.73
N ILE A 165 -24.09 25.89 -10.65
CA ILE A 165 -23.76 25.92 -12.08
C ILE A 165 -22.74 27.02 -12.40
N GLU A 166 -22.84 28.18 -11.77
CA GLU A 166 -21.84 29.25 -11.93
C GLU A 166 -20.47 28.83 -11.39
N GLY A 167 -20.43 28.12 -10.27
CA GLY A 167 -19.22 27.50 -9.76
C GLY A 167 -18.59 26.51 -10.75
N ALA A 168 -19.40 25.68 -11.42
CA ALA A 168 -18.93 24.73 -12.42
C ALA A 168 -18.39 25.44 -13.69
N ARG A 169 -19.10 26.47 -14.18
CA ARG A 169 -18.66 27.29 -15.32
C ARG A 169 -17.30 27.94 -15.07
N ASN A 170 -17.13 28.55 -13.89
CA ASN A 170 -15.87 29.19 -13.52
C ASN A 170 -14.70 28.19 -13.47
N ARG A 171 -14.91 27.01 -12.88
CA ARG A 171 -13.89 25.95 -12.82
C ARG A 171 -13.48 25.43 -14.20
N ILE A 172 -14.44 25.23 -15.10
CA ILE A 172 -14.13 24.78 -16.46
C ILE A 172 -13.44 25.88 -17.27
N SER A 173 -13.81 27.15 -17.06
CA SER A 173 -13.11 28.28 -17.66
C SER A 173 -11.65 28.34 -17.20
N GLU A 174 -11.39 28.18 -15.90
CA GLU A 174 -10.04 28.13 -15.32
C GLU A 174 -9.23 26.94 -15.85
N LEU A 175 -9.84 25.75 -15.88
CA LEU A 175 -9.24 24.54 -16.46
C LEU A 175 -8.84 24.80 -17.91
N ARG A 176 -9.76 25.29 -18.74
CA ARG A 176 -9.52 25.53 -20.17
C ARG A 176 -8.38 26.55 -20.37
N SER A 177 -8.40 27.65 -19.63
CA SER A 177 -7.35 28.67 -19.72
C SER A 177 -5.98 28.11 -19.34
N SER A 178 -5.90 27.38 -18.22
CA SER A 178 -4.65 26.79 -17.74
C SER A 178 -4.14 25.69 -18.67
N ALA A 179 -5.03 24.80 -19.09
CA ALA A 179 -4.72 23.67 -19.96
C ALA A 179 -4.20 24.13 -21.33
N LYS A 180 -4.74 25.21 -21.91
CA LYS A 180 -4.20 25.80 -23.15
C LYS A 180 -2.75 26.23 -23.00
N THR A 181 -2.40 26.90 -21.91
CA THR A 181 -1.00 27.28 -21.62
C THR A 181 -0.10 26.05 -21.52
N TYR A 182 -0.56 24.96 -20.89
CA TYR A 182 0.20 23.71 -20.87
C TYR A 182 0.33 23.06 -22.25
N ALA A 183 -0.73 23.08 -23.08
CA ALA A 183 -0.70 22.52 -24.43
C ALA A 183 0.27 23.27 -25.36
N GLU A 184 0.36 24.60 -25.23
CA GLU A 184 1.32 25.43 -25.97
C GLU A 184 2.77 25.15 -25.55
N LYS A 185 2.99 24.89 -24.26
CA LYS A 185 4.32 24.62 -23.69
C LYS A 185 4.79 23.19 -23.94
N HIS A 186 3.87 22.22 -23.90
CA HIS A 186 4.13 20.78 -23.98
C HIS A 186 3.49 20.20 -25.25
N LEU A 187 4.08 20.51 -26.40
CA LEU A 187 3.51 20.15 -27.71
C LEU A 187 3.28 18.65 -27.89
N ASN A 188 4.11 17.80 -27.27
CA ASN A 188 3.96 16.35 -27.27
C ASN A 188 2.71 15.84 -26.51
N LYS A 189 2.07 16.72 -25.72
CA LYS A 189 0.88 16.44 -24.92
C LYS A 189 -0.35 17.23 -25.34
N ALA A 190 -0.26 18.06 -26.39
CA ALA A 190 -1.34 18.95 -26.79
C ALA A 190 -2.67 18.22 -27.06
N GLU A 191 -2.63 17.07 -27.74
CA GLU A 191 -3.83 16.28 -28.06
C GLU A 191 -4.46 15.64 -26.81
N ASP A 192 -3.64 15.06 -25.93
CA ASP A 192 -4.11 14.52 -24.65
C ASP A 192 -4.71 15.63 -23.77
N ILE A 193 -4.07 16.80 -23.68
CA ILE A 193 -4.59 17.94 -22.92
C ILE A 193 -5.91 18.43 -23.52
N GLN A 194 -6.03 18.50 -24.85
CA GLN A 194 -7.28 18.88 -25.51
C GLN A 194 -8.40 17.89 -25.15
N SER A 195 -8.13 16.59 -25.14
CA SER A 195 -9.13 15.59 -24.72
C SER A 195 -9.64 15.82 -23.29
N LYS A 196 -8.81 16.34 -22.38
CA LYS A 196 -9.21 16.67 -21.01
C LYS A 196 -10.04 17.96 -20.93
N ILE A 197 -9.74 18.93 -21.80
CA ILE A 197 -10.58 20.13 -21.95
C ILE A 197 -11.97 19.72 -22.44
N ASP A 198 -12.05 18.84 -23.43
CA ASP A 198 -13.31 18.38 -24.02
C ASP A 198 -14.13 17.59 -23.00
N ALA A 199 -13.51 16.64 -22.29
CA ALA A 199 -14.18 15.91 -21.21
C ALA A 199 -14.69 16.83 -20.08
N GLY A 200 -13.94 17.89 -19.73
CA GLY A 200 -14.43 18.91 -18.81
C GLY A 200 -15.63 19.69 -19.35
N ALA A 201 -15.65 20.00 -20.66
CA ALA A 201 -16.77 20.66 -21.31
C ALA A 201 -18.03 19.78 -21.34
N ASP A 202 -17.88 18.48 -21.59
CA ASP A 202 -18.98 17.51 -21.56
C ASP A 202 -19.61 17.43 -20.17
N LEU A 203 -18.80 17.42 -19.10
CA LEU A 203 -19.29 17.44 -17.72
C LEU A 203 -20.12 18.70 -17.41
N LEU A 204 -19.70 19.86 -17.93
CA LEU A 204 -20.44 21.10 -17.78
C LEU A 204 -21.73 21.11 -18.59
N ALA A 205 -21.70 20.64 -19.84
CA ALA A 205 -22.88 20.59 -20.69
C ALA A 205 -24.02 19.76 -20.05
N GLU A 206 -23.68 18.64 -19.40
CA GLU A 206 -24.67 17.83 -18.67
C GLU A 206 -25.21 18.59 -17.43
N ALA A 207 -24.36 19.32 -16.71
CA ALA A 207 -24.79 20.15 -15.59
C ALA A 207 -25.71 21.30 -16.07
N GLU A 208 -25.42 21.91 -17.21
CA GLU A 208 -26.24 22.97 -17.80
C GLU A 208 -27.62 22.44 -18.19
N LYS A 209 -27.69 21.26 -18.81
CA LYS A 209 -28.96 20.60 -19.12
C LYS A 209 -29.79 20.33 -17.86
N MET A 210 -29.17 19.89 -16.77
CA MET A 210 -29.86 19.70 -15.49
C MET A 210 -30.36 21.04 -14.93
N PHE A 211 -29.55 22.09 -15.02
CA PHE A 211 -29.94 23.44 -14.59
C PHE A 211 -31.09 24.03 -15.43
N ASP A 212 -31.11 23.78 -16.74
CA ASP A 212 -32.20 24.19 -17.63
C ASP A 212 -33.53 23.52 -17.27
N THR A 213 -33.49 22.22 -16.94
CA THR A 213 -34.67 21.49 -16.42
C THR A 213 -35.15 22.11 -15.10
N ILE A 214 -34.26 22.40 -14.16
CA ILE A 214 -34.61 23.05 -12.89
C ILE A 214 -35.24 24.44 -13.14
N THR A 215 -34.70 25.20 -14.08
CA THR A 215 -35.21 26.53 -14.46
C THR A 215 -36.61 26.43 -15.08
N THR A 216 -36.82 25.41 -15.91
CA THR A 216 -38.14 25.12 -16.52
C THR A 216 -39.17 24.83 -15.44
N GLU A 217 -38.86 23.96 -14.48
CA GLU A 217 -39.78 23.65 -13.37
C GLU A 217 -39.99 24.85 -12.43
N TYR A 218 -38.94 25.64 -12.16
CA TYR A 218 -39.05 26.82 -11.31
C TYR A 218 -39.97 27.91 -11.87
N THR A 219 -39.95 28.09 -13.19
CA THR A 219 -40.70 29.15 -13.88
C THR A 219 -42.07 28.70 -14.39
N SER A 220 -42.38 27.41 -14.28
CA SER A 220 -43.66 26.84 -14.71
C SER A 220 -44.82 27.29 -13.83
N ASP A 221 -45.97 27.57 -14.45
CA ASP A 221 -47.25 27.80 -13.74
C ASP A 221 -47.80 26.51 -13.10
N SER A 222 -47.25 25.34 -13.46
CA SER A 222 -47.60 24.04 -12.88
C SER A 222 -46.33 23.17 -12.75
N PRO A 223 -45.46 23.45 -11.75
CA PRO A 223 -44.20 22.74 -11.57
C PRO A 223 -44.38 21.26 -11.24
N ASP A 224 -43.53 20.40 -11.82
CA ASP A 224 -43.32 19.04 -11.37
C ASP A 224 -42.20 19.01 -10.32
N TYR A 225 -42.60 19.06 -9.05
CA TYR A 225 -41.67 19.14 -7.92
C TYR A 225 -40.79 17.89 -7.76
N ALA A 226 -41.24 16.73 -8.26
CA ALA A 226 -40.42 15.52 -8.30
C ALA A 226 -39.28 15.68 -9.30
N VAL A 227 -39.58 16.12 -10.53
CA VAL A 227 -38.56 16.41 -11.56
C VAL A 227 -37.58 17.47 -11.06
N PHE A 228 -38.09 18.52 -10.41
CA PHE A 228 -37.26 19.58 -9.82
C PHE A 228 -36.25 19.00 -8.82
N ILE A 229 -36.72 18.34 -7.75
CA ILE A 229 -35.83 17.91 -6.66
C ILE A 229 -34.87 16.80 -7.10
N ASP A 230 -35.32 15.89 -7.97
CA ASP A 230 -34.47 14.83 -8.52
C ASP A 230 -33.37 15.41 -9.38
N THR A 231 -33.70 16.38 -10.24
CA THR A 231 -32.72 17.06 -11.08
C THR A 231 -31.77 17.92 -10.26
N TYR A 232 -32.24 18.60 -9.21
CA TYR A 232 -31.39 19.33 -8.26
C TYR A 232 -30.35 18.42 -7.61
N ASN A 233 -30.78 17.23 -7.17
CA ASN A 233 -29.90 16.24 -6.57
C ASN A 233 -28.86 15.72 -7.58
N LEU A 234 -29.24 15.55 -8.84
CA LEU A 234 -28.32 15.18 -9.93
C LEU A 234 -27.33 16.31 -10.25
N LEU A 235 -27.80 17.56 -10.36
CA LEU A 235 -26.95 18.74 -10.57
C LEU A 235 -25.89 18.87 -9.48
N THR A 236 -26.28 18.67 -8.22
CA THR A 236 -25.35 18.72 -7.08
C THR A 236 -24.26 17.65 -7.19
N LYS A 237 -24.60 16.43 -7.61
CA LYS A 237 -23.62 15.36 -7.85
C LYS A 237 -22.71 15.69 -9.04
N GLN A 238 -23.30 16.17 -10.14
CA GLN A 238 -22.60 16.48 -11.38
C GLN A 238 -21.59 17.62 -11.18
N THR A 239 -21.99 18.70 -10.52
CA THR A 239 -21.10 19.85 -10.22
C THR A 239 -19.96 19.47 -9.28
N ASN A 240 -20.18 18.56 -8.32
CA ASN A 240 -19.12 18.00 -7.50
C ASN A 240 -18.14 17.14 -8.33
N LEU A 241 -18.65 16.32 -9.26
CA LEU A 241 -17.81 15.55 -10.18
C LEU A 241 -16.95 16.49 -11.04
N THR A 242 -17.52 17.57 -11.58
CA THR A 242 -16.78 18.61 -12.31
C THR A 242 -15.70 19.25 -11.44
N ALA A 243 -15.98 19.52 -10.15
CA ALA A 243 -15.00 20.10 -9.24
C ALA A 243 -13.82 19.16 -8.95
N ILE A 244 -14.08 17.86 -8.78
CA ILE A 244 -13.03 16.84 -8.60
C ILE A 244 -12.20 16.72 -9.88
N TYR A 245 -12.88 16.55 -11.03
CA TYR A 245 -12.23 16.40 -12.33
C TYR A 245 -11.30 17.57 -12.67
N THR A 246 -11.77 18.80 -12.47
CA THR A 246 -10.98 20.02 -12.72
C THR A 246 -9.76 20.10 -11.80
N THR A 247 -9.92 19.79 -10.52
CA THR A 247 -8.83 19.80 -9.53
C THR A 247 -7.76 18.75 -9.85
N ASP A 248 -8.19 17.53 -10.15
CA ASP A 248 -7.29 16.42 -10.48
C ASP A 248 -6.56 16.69 -11.80
N THR A 249 -7.28 17.18 -12.81
CA THR A 249 -6.70 17.52 -14.10
C THR A 249 -5.68 18.65 -13.97
N LEU A 250 -5.99 19.73 -13.26
CA LEU A 250 -5.03 20.82 -13.03
C LEU A 250 -3.80 20.36 -12.25
N THR A 251 -3.96 19.42 -11.32
CA THR A 251 -2.85 18.82 -10.58
C THR A 251 -1.98 17.96 -11.50
N LEU A 252 -2.61 17.12 -12.32
CA LEU A 252 -1.94 16.31 -13.33
C LEU A 252 -1.17 17.17 -14.34
N LEU A 253 -1.73 18.30 -14.79
CA LEU A 253 -1.04 19.19 -15.73
C LEU A 253 0.24 19.81 -15.14
N LYS A 254 0.24 20.16 -13.85
CA LYS A 254 1.44 20.67 -13.15
C LYS A 254 2.60 19.67 -13.16
N GLU A 255 2.31 18.38 -13.30
CA GLU A 255 3.33 17.35 -13.40
C GLU A 255 4.21 17.50 -14.64
N LEU A 256 3.66 18.01 -15.74
CA LEU A 256 4.39 18.20 -17.00
C LEU A 256 5.57 19.16 -16.86
N ASP A 257 5.45 20.13 -15.96
CA ASP A 257 6.51 21.11 -15.66
C ASP A 257 7.57 20.60 -14.70
N ARG A 258 7.41 19.39 -14.16
CA ARG A 258 8.36 18.78 -13.24
C ARG A 258 9.18 17.73 -13.96
N SER A 259 10.47 18.03 -14.11
CA SER A 259 11.49 17.08 -14.54
C SER A 259 12.35 16.70 -13.35
N TYR A 260 12.50 15.40 -13.10
CA TYR A 260 13.43 14.95 -12.06
C TYR A 260 14.15 13.64 -12.36
N VAL A 261 15.31 13.48 -11.76
CA VAL A 261 16.12 12.24 -11.79
C VAL A 261 16.52 11.89 -10.37
N LYS A 262 16.17 10.70 -9.89
CA LYS A 262 16.60 10.14 -8.60
C LYS A 262 17.74 9.16 -8.85
N ILE A 263 18.92 9.51 -8.38
CA ILE A 263 20.16 8.74 -8.59
C ILE A 263 20.52 8.01 -7.30
N LEU A 264 20.89 6.73 -7.38
CA LEU A 264 21.56 6.03 -6.28
C LEU A 264 23.00 6.56 -6.18
N ALA A 265 23.21 7.55 -5.33
CA ALA A 265 24.48 8.25 -5.23
C ALA A 265 25.56 7.37 -4.58
N ASP A 266 25.17 6.65 -3.53
CA ASP A 266 26.03 5.76 -2.76
C ASP A 266 25.20 4.71 -2.03
N GLN A 267 25.83 3.62 -1.60
CA GLN A 267 25.18 2.58 -0.82
C GLN A 267 26.14 1.96 0.19
N LYS A 268 25.60 1.39 1.27
CA LYS A 268 26.38 0.73 2.31
C LYS A 268 25.58 -0.39 2.95
N VAL A 269 26.24 -1.53 3.14
CA VAL A 269 25.77 -2.58 4.06
C VAL A 269 26.53 -2.42 5.38
N THR A 270 25.81 -2.56 6.50
CA THR A 270 26.43 -2.71 7.82
C THR A 270 26.03 -4.06 8.38
N TYR A 271 27.03 -4.87 8.70
CA TYR A 271 26.88 -6.18 9.32
C TYR A 271 27.01 -6.04 10.83
N LEU A 272 25.98 -6.42 11.57
CA LEU A 272 25.89 -6.26 13.00
C LEU A 272 25.77 -7.59 13.72
N ILE A 273 26.55 -7.74 14.78
CA ILE A 273 26.50 -8.89 15.68
C ILE A 273 26.17 -8.40 17.08
N THR A 274 25.20 -9.05 17.73
CA THR A 274 24.89 -8.87 19.13
C THR A 274 25.34 -10.12 19.87
N VAL A 275 26.27 -9.96 20.80
CA VAL A 275 26.68 -11.03 21.72
C VAL A 275 25.76 -11.00 22.94
N GLY A 276 25.26 -12.17 23.33
CA GLY A 276 24.58 -12.39 24.61
C GLY A 276 25.56 -12.94 25.64
N ARG A 277 25.35 -12.60 26.90
CA ARG A 277 26.02 -13.20 28.05
C ARG A 277 25.01 -13.55 29.13
N GLN A 278 25.16 -14.72 29.71
CA GLN A 278 24.61 -15.05 31.02
C GLN A 278 25.77 -15.25 31.99
N SER A 279 25.75 -14.60 33.14
CA SER A 279 26.76 -14.74 34.18
C SER A 279 26.15 -15.15 35.51
N TRP A 280 26.86 -15.95 36.30
CA TRP A 280 26.38 -16.51 37.57
C TRP A 280 27.53 -16.80 38.54
N CYS A 281 27.18 -17.26 39.74
CA CYS A 281 28.12 -17.87 40.69
C CYS A 281 27.61 -19.25 41.13
N GLU A 282 28.50 -20.11 41.61
CA GLU A 282 28.20 -21.53 41.92
C GLU A 282 28.20 -21.83 43.44
N VAL A 283 27.69 -20.92 44.29
CA VAL A 283 27.57 -21.12 45.75
C VAL A 283 26.12 -21.00 46.23
N ASP A 284 25.81 -21.55 47.41
CA ASP A 284 24.45 -21.74 47.97
C ASP A 284 23.60 -20.47 48.19
N PHE A 285 24.11 -19.28 47.82
CA PHE A 285 23.42 -17.99 47.90
C PHE A 285 23.42 -17.20 46.59
N CYS A 286 23.76 -17.85 45.47
CA CYS A 286 23.74 -17.24 44.14
C CYS A 286 22.31 -17.18 43.60
N GLY A 287 21.88 -15.99 43.15
CA GLY A 287 20.59 -15.82 42.48
C GLY A 287 20.60 -16.40 41.04
N GLU A 288 19.54 -16.12 40.27
CA GLU A 288 19.29 -16.60 38.89
C GLU A 288 20.33 -16.17 37.83
N GLY A 289 21.40 -15.47 38.24
CA GLY A 289 22.41 -14.89 37.37
C GLY A 289 21.95 -13.61 36.66
N THR A 290 22.84 -13.04 35.86
CA THR A 290 22.63 -11.79 35.12
C THR A 290 22.71 -12.03 33.62
N TYR A 291 21.65 -11.66 32.90
CA TYR A 291 21.66 -11.60 31.44
C TYR A 291 22.12 -10.22 30.96
N TYR A 292 22.97 -10.19 29.95
CA TYR A 292 23.45 -8.96 29.34
C TYR A 292 23.64 -9.13 27.83
N ASN A 293 23.02 -8.24 27.05
CA ASN A 293 23.29 -8.12 25.62
C ASN A 293 24.27 -6.97 25.40
N TYR A 294 25.36 -7.26 24.69
CA TYR A 294 26.30 -6.24 24.26
C TYR A 294 25.63 -5.30 23.24
N PRO A 295 26.03 -4.02 23.16
CA PRO A 295 25.65 -3.17 22.05
C PRO A 295 26.01 -3.83 20.71
N PRO A 296 25.20 -3.66 19.64
CA PRO A 296 25.51 -4.25 18.34
C PRO A 296 26.90 -3.82 17.84
N ILE A 297 27.71 -4.80 17.45
CA ILE A 297 29.07 -4.61 16.97
C ILE A 297 29.05 -4.62 15.44
N SER A 298 29.62 -3.59 14.82
CA SER A 298 29.84 -3.58 13.36
C SER A 298 31.08 -4.40 13.03
N VAL A 299 30.91 -5.39 12.16
CA VAL A 299 31.99 -6.25 11.67
C VAL A 299 32.07 -6.22 10.14
N ASP A 300 33.13 -6.79 9.57
CA ASP A 300 33.21 -7.04 8.12
C ASP A 300 32.34 -8.22 7.68
N GLU A 301 32.16 -8.37 6.37
CA GLU A 301 31.31 -9.42 5.78
C GLU A 301 31.80 -10.82 6.16
N GLU A 302 33.12 -11.05 6.10
CA GLU A 302 33.71 -12.36 6.38
C GLU A 302 33.48 -12.80 7.83
N THR A 303 33.63 -11.87 8.77
CA THR A 303 33.37 -12.12 10.19
C THR A 303 31.88 -12.32 10.44
N PHE A 304 31.02 -11.54 9.78
CA PHE A 304 29.58 -11.74 9.86
C PHE A 304 29.17 -13.13 9.37
N GLU A 305 29.63 -13.57 8.20
CA GLU A 305 29.31 -14.89 7.64
C GLU A 305 29.79 -16.03 8.55
N TYR A 306 30.95 -15.87 9.19
CA TYR A 306 31.43 -16.85 10.16
C TYR A 306 30.43 -17.02 11.32
N PHE A 307 29.92 -15.92 11.88
CA PHE A 307 29.02 -15.95 13.03
C PHE A 307 27.57 -16.27 12.66
N ASP A 308 27.09 -15.88 11.46
CA ASP A 308 25.74 -16.19 10.96
C ASP A 308 25.56 -17.68 10.65
N ASN A 309 26.66 -18.36 10.26
CA ASN A 309 26.67 -19.80 9.99
C ASN A 309 27.12 -20.64 11.20
N LEU A 310 27.31 -20.01 12.36
CA LEU A 310 27.83 -20.69 13.53
C LEU A 310 26.75 -21.59 14.15
N THR A 311 27.01 -22.89 14.23
CA THR A 311 26.05 -23.87 14.75
C THR A 311 26.22 -24.21 16.23
N GLN A 312 27.28 -23.73 16.86
CA GLN A 312 27.54 -23.96 18.28
C GLN A 312 26.82 -22.92 19.14
N ASP A 313 26.19 -23.38 20.21
CA ASP A 313 25.41 -22.52 21.11
C ASP A 313 26.29 -21.54 21.89
N SER A 314 27.54 -21.92 22.17
CA SER A 314 28.49 -21.15 22.96
C SER A 314 29.68 -20.73 22.12
N ILE A 315 30.07 -19.45 22.19
CA ILE A 315 31.27 -18.91 21.53
C ILE A 315 32.44 -18.74 22.50
N ALA A 316 32.16 -18.59 23.79
CA ALA A 316 33.14 -18.52 24.84
C ALA A 316 32.51 -18.84 26.19
N SER A 317 33.34 -19.24 27.15
CA SER A 317 32.98 -19.36 28.56
C SER A 317 34.01 -18.66 29.43
N TYR A 318 33.59 -18.17 30.58
CA TYR A 318 34.46 -17.57 31.58
C TYR A 318 34.22 -18.29 32.90
N GLY A 319 35.26 -18.81 33.54
CA GLY A 319 35.10 -19.57 34.77
C GLY A 319 36.35 -20.38 35.15
N GLY A 320 36.30 -21.05 36.29
CA GLY A 320 37.37 -21.96 36.73
C GLY A 320 37.44 -22.14 38.24
N ALA A 321 37.75 -23.36 38.69
CA ALA A 321 37.76 -23.75 40.11
C ALA A 321 38.83 -23.05 40.98
N PHE A 322 39.90 -22.50 40.38
CA PHE A 322 41.01 -21.88 41.11
C PHE A 322 41.37 -20.46 40.64
N ARG A 323 41.19 -20.16 39.35
CA ARG A 323 41.28 -18.81 38.75
C ARG A 323 40.34 -18.73 37.56
N SER A 324 39.48 -17.71 37.52
CA SER A 324 38.58 -17.50 36.39
C SER A 324 39.37 -17.03 35.17
N SER A 325 39.19 -17.73 34.05
CA SER A 325 39.79 -17.35 32.76
C SER A 325 38.78 -17.49 31.64
N LEU A 326 38.99 -16.74 30.56
CA LEU A 326 38.17 -16.83 29.36
C LEU A 326 38.67 -17.99 28.49
N THR A 327 37.77 -18.90 28.15
CA THR A 327 38.01 -20.02 27.22
C THR A 327 37.18 -19.80 25.97
N LEU A 328 37.80 -19.81 24.80
CA LEU A 328 37.11 -19.58 23.53
C LEU A 328 36.72 -20.91 22.88
N ALA A 329 35.50 -20.97 22.37
CA ALA A 329 35.02 -22.04 21.49
C ALA A 329 35.16 -21.67 20.01
N ILE A 330 35.67 -20.48 19.71
CA ILE A 330 35.93 -19.96 18.36
C ILE A 330 37.41 -19.59 18.21
N PRO A 331 37.93 -19.45 16.96
CA PRO A 331 39.27 -18.94 16.73
C PRO A 331 39.49 -17.56 17.39
N GLN A 332 40.67 -17.37 17.98
CA GLN A 332 41.04 -16.12 18.65
C GLN A 332 40.88 -14.88 17.75
N SER A 333 41.18 -15.02 16.45
CA SER A 333 41.00 -13.93 15.48
C SER A 333 39.55 -13.46 15.42
N ARG A 334 38.58 -14.38 15.32
CA ARG A 334 37.15 -14.05 15.27
C ARG A 334 36.64 -13.43 16.57
N TRP A 335 37.16 -13.87 17.72
CA TRP A 335 36.85 -13.24 19.00
C TRP A 335 37.35 -11.80 19.07
N ASN A 336 38.56 -11.54 18.57
CA ASN A 336 39.15 -10.20 18.58
C ASN A 336 38.33 -9.21 17.73
N GLU A 337 37.74 -9.65 16.62
CA GLU A 337 36.87 -8.82 15.77
C GLU A 337 35.58 -8.36 16.47
N LEU A 338 35.10 -9.10 17.48
CA LEU A 338 33.96 -8.66 18.30
C LEU A 338 34.31 -7.45 19.18
N ASN A 339 35.59 -7.26 19.51
CA ASN A 339 36.12 -6.14 20.28
C ASN A 339 35.29 -5.80 21.55
N ILE A 340 34.82 -6.82 22.26
CA ILE A 340 34.02 -6.65 23.48
C ILE A 340 34.88 -6.75 24.74
N ASN A 341 34.58 -5.89 25.71
CA ASN A 341 35.00 -6.15 27.09
C ASN A 341 34.06 -7.21 27.69
N TYR A 342 34.50 -8.46 27.71
CA TYR A 342 33.68 -9.60 28.14
C TYR A 342 33.20 -9.53 29.61
N ARG A 343 33.85 -8.72 30.45
CA ARG A 343 33.41 -8.46 31.84
C ARG A 343 32.58 -7.19 31.99
N ALA A 344 32.23 -6.51 30.89
CA ALA A 344 31.45 -5.28 30.95
C ALA A 344 30.14 -5.51 31.70
N ARG A 345 29.88 -4.68 32.73
CA ARG A 345 28.70 -4.76 33.59
C ARG A 345 28.45 -6.15 34.20
N MET A 346 29.49 -6.97 34.35
CA MET A 346 29.42 -8.22 35.09
C MET A 346 29.59 -7.90 36.58
N PRO A 347 28.63 -8.29 37.45
CA PRO A 347 28.80 -8.19 38.89
C PRO A 347 30.10 -8.87 39.35
N SER A 348 30.81 -8.26 40.30
CA SER A 348 32.07 -8.82 40.81
C SER A 348 31.90 -10.15 41.55
N SER A 349 30.70 -10.43 42.05
CA SER A 349 30.33 -11.68 42.70
C SER A 349 30.10 -12.83 41.72
N GLU A 350 29.87 -12.55 40.44
CA GLU A 350 29.67 -13.58 39.40
C GLU A 350 31.03 -13.97 38.81
N ASN A 351 31.39 -15.25 38.96
CA ASN A 351 32.68 -15.79 38.55
C ASN A 351 32.58 -16.78 37.38
N TYR A 352 31.36 -17.05 36.92
CA TYR A 352 31.07 -17.85 35.72
C TYR A 352 30.27 -17.04 34.70
N ALA A 353 30.52 -17.28 33.41
CA ALA A 353 29.68 -16.77 32.33
C ALA A 353 29.76 -17.63 31.08
N GLU A 354 28.69 -17.60 30.30
CA GLU A 354 28.60 -18.15 28.97
C GLU A 354 28.24 -17.05 27.98
N TYR A 355 28.83 -17.11 26.78
CA TYR A 355 28.65 -16.12 25.72
C TYR A 355 28.17 -16.81 24.46
N TRP A 356 27.21 -16.20 23.77
CA TRP A 356 26.65 -16.71 22.51
C TRP A 356 26.33 -15.58 21.54
N ILE A 357 26.08 -15.92 20.28
CA ILE A 357 25.56 -14.97 19.30
C ILE A 357 24.05 -14.84 19.53
N ALA A 358 23.62 -13.74 20.13
CA ALA A 358 22.21 -13.49 20.42
C ALA A 358 21.44 -13.06 19.17
N LYS A 359 22.09 -12.31 18.26
CA LYS A 359 21.48 -11.85 17.02
C LYS A 359 22.54 -11.48 15.98
N THR A 360 22.30 -11.85 14.73
CA THR A 360 22.96 -11.26 13.55
C THR A 360 21.95 -10.37 12.82
N GLU A 361 22.39 -9.20 12.35
CA GLU A 361 21.53 -8.27 11.61
C GLU A 361 22.30 -7.61 10.48
N ILE A 362 21.70 -7.57 9.30
CA ILE A 362 22.20 -6.82 8.15
C ILE A 362 21.36 -5.54 8.04
N LYS A 363 22.02 -4.39 7.86
CA LYS A 363 21.34 -3.12 7.61
C LYS A 363 21.84 -2.49 6.32
N GLY A 364 20.93 -2.37 5.35
CA GLY A 364 21.16 -1.64 4.09
C GLY A 364 20.92 -0.14 4.24
N TYR A 365 21.76 0.65 3.59
CA TYR A 365 21.68 2.11 3.54
C TYR A 365 21.92 2.59 2.11
N HIS A 366 21.12 3.56 1.68
CA HIS A 366 21.31 4.29 0.43
C HIS A 366 21.51 5.78 0.68
N SER A 367 22.28 6.42 -0.18
CA SER A 367 22.30 7.87 -0.35
C SER A 367 21.78 8.18 -1.75
N TYR A 368 21.00 9.24 -1.87
CA TYR A 368 20.36 9.61 -3.13
C TYR A 368 20.76 11.02 -3.55
N THR A 369 20.98 11.23 -4.85
CA THR A 369 21.03 12.56 -5.44
C THR A 369 19.77 12.75 -6.26
N ILE A 370 18.96 13.74 -5.88
CA ILE A 370 17.75 14.12 -6.61
C ILE A 370 18.06 15.40 -7.38
N ILE A 371 17.87 15.34 -8.67
CA ILE A 371 17.93 16.51 -9.56
C ILE A 371 16.49 16.81 -9.93
N GLU A 372 15.98 17.97 -9.57
CA GLU A 372 14.62 18.40 -9.91
C GLU A 372 14.65 19.84 -10.40
N ASN A 373 14.18 20.08 -11.63
CA ASN A 373 14.13 21.41 -12.24
C ASN A 373 15.41 22.24 -11.98
N GLU A 374 16.56 21.68 -12.35
CA GLU A 374 17.92 22.27 -12.22
C GLU A 374 18.49 22.34 -10.79
N GLN A 375 17.68 22.03 -9.77
CA GLN A 375 18.13 21.97 -8.39
C GLN A 375 18.68 20.59 -8.04
N ILE A 376 19.84 20.56 -7.39
CA ILE A 376 20.48 19.32 -6.95
C ILE A 376 20.35 19.22 -5.43
N LYS A 377 19.77 18.12 -4.95
CA LYS A 377 19.67 17.79 -3.54
C LYS A 377 20.26 16.41 -3.29
N THR A 378 21.34 16.36 -2.52
CA THR A 378 21.90 15.09 -2.04
C THR A 378 21.34 14.77 -0.66
N LEU A 379 20.69 13.61 -0.55
CA LEU A 379 20.24 13.02 0.69
C LEU A 379 21.37 12.14 1.24
N GLY A 380 21.74 12.35 2.50
CA GLY A 380 22.73 11.51 3.19
C GLY A 380 22.28 10.05 3.31
N MET A 381 23.08 9.23 3.99
CA MET A 381 22.77 7.81 4.19
C MET A 381 21.46 7.63 4.97
N GLN A 382 20.51 6.96 4.34
CA GLN A 382 19.21 6.61 4.90
C GLN A 382 19.10 5.10 4.97
N LYS A 383 18.59 4.58 6.10
CA LYS A 383 18.28 3.16 6.22
C LYS A 383 17.14 2.84 5.26
N VAL A 384 17.31 1.81 4.44
CA VAL A 384 16.29 1.30 3.51
C VAL A 384 15.82 -0.09 3.95
N SER A 385 14.74 -0.57 3.35
CA SER A 385 14.32 -1.97 3.55
C SER A 385 15.33 -2.92 2.90
N ASP A 386 15.39 -4.17 3.37
CA ASP A 386 16.25 -5.18 2.76
C ASP A 386 15.89 -5.39 1.28
N THR A 387 14.61 -5.43 0.94
CA THR A 387 14.13 -5.54 -0.43
C THR A 387 14.63 -4.37 -1.29
N GLU A 388 14.43 -3.13 -0.85
CA GLU A 388 14.88 -1.94 -1.59
C GLU A 388 16.41 -1.93 -1.78
N PHE A 389 17.16 -2.34 -0.76
CA PHE A 389 18.61 -2.46 -0.85
C PHE A 389 19.03 -3.46 -1.92
N TRP A 390 18.51 -4.69 -1.85
CA TRP A 390 18.92 -5.77 -2.74
C TRP A 390 18.42 -5.58 -4.17
N ASP A 391 17.23 -5.01 -4.37
CA ASP A 391 16.72 -4.68 -5.71
C ASP A 391 17.58 -3.61 -6.41
N ASN A 392 18.31 -2.80 -5.63
CA ASN A 392 19.18 -1.74 -6.15
C ASN A 392 20.67 -1.97 -5.93
N TYR A 393 21.06 -3.15 -5.43
CA TYR A 393 22.44 -3.45 -5.11
C TYR A 393 23.37 -3.29 -6.32
N ASP A 394 22.89 -3.62 -7.51
CA ASP A 394 23.64 -3.53 -8.77
C ASP A 394 23.58 -2.13 -9.41
N ASN A 395 22.78 -1.21 -8.85
CA ASN A 395 22.41 0.06 -9.48
C ASN A 395 23.19 1.27 -8.94
N LEU A 396 24.33 1.08 -8.27
CA LEU A 396 25.13 2.21 -7.77
C LEU A 396 25.53 3.14 -8.93
N GLY A 397 25.29 4.43 -8.74
CA GLY A 397 25.56 5.46 -9.73
C GLY A 397 24.55 5.54 -10.87
N MET A 398 23.45 4.78 -10.81
CA MET A 398 22.38 4.79 -11.81
C MET A 398 21.26 5.75 -11.42
N ALA A 399 20.54 6.27 -12.42
CA ALA A 399 19.21 6.84 -12.23
C ALA A 399 18.23 5.69 -11.95
N LEU A 400 17.63 5.68 -10.76
CA LEU A 400 16.59 4.71 -10.39
C LEU A 400 15.21 5.12 -10.91
N VAL A 401 14.97 6.44 -10.93
CA VAL A 401 13.76 7.03 -11.48
C VAL A 401 14.15 8.23 -12.33
N THR A 402 13.64 8.29 -13.56
CA THR A 402 13.73 9.45 -14.44
C THR A 402 12.33 9.85 -14.90
N LYS A 403 11.93 11.07 -14.58
CA LYS A 403 10.75 11.71 -15.17
C LYS A 403 11.20 12.85 -16.06
N PRO A 404 11.14 12.69 -17.40
CA PRO A 404 11.44 13.77 -18.32
C PRO A 404 10.37 14.87 -18.27
N TYR A 405 10.77 16.07 -18.67
CA TYR A 405 9.90 17.23 -18.85
C TYR A 405 8.85 16.94 -19.93
N GLY A 406 7.60 17.35 -19.69
CA GLY A 406 6.47 17.08 -20.58
C GLY A 406 5.89 15.68 -20.46
N TYR A 407 6.16 14.97 -19.37
CA TYR A 407 5.58 13.66 -19.04
C TYR A 407 4.88 13.69 -17.69
N TYR A 408 3.81 12.89 -17.55
CA TYR A 408 3.13 12.69 -16.27
C TYR A 408 3.93 11.78 -15.34
N GLU A 409 3.57 11.76 -14.06
CA GLU A 409 4.20 10.90 -13.06
C GLU A 409 4.05 9.41 -13.39
N SER A 410 2.88 9.04 -13.94
CA SER A 410 2.58 7.69 -14.41
C SER A 410 3.46 7.23 -15.59
N GLU A 411 4.12 8.18 -16.26
CA GLU A 411 5.01 7.93 -17.39
C GLU A 411 6.49 8.00 -17.00
N SER A 412 6.77 8.10 -15.70
CA SER A 412 8.13 8.02 -15.17
C SER A 412 8.80 6.69 -15.52
N LEU A 413 10.09 6.76 -15.84
CA LEU A 413 10.94 5.61 -16.08
C LEU A 413 11.47 5.12 -14.74
N ASN A 414 11.07 3.92 -14.33
CA ASN A 414 11.44 3.32 -13.04
C ASN A 414 12.46 2.18 -13.18
N ALA A 415 12.89 1.87 -14.40
CA ALA A 415 13.95 0.91 -14.67
C ALA A 415 15.32 1.61 -14.57
N PRO A 416 16.26 1.09 -13.76
CA PRO A 416 17.56 1.71 -13.58
C PRO A 416 18.32 1.92 -14.89
N GLU A 417 18.90 3.11 -15.08
CA GLU A 417 19.57 3.48 -16.32
C GLU A 417 20.72 4.48 -16.09
N PRO A 418 21.62 4.67 -17.08
CA PRO A 418 22.74 5.59 -16.94
C PRO A 418 22.21 7.01 -16.79
N ILE A 419 22.86 7.78 -15.92
CA ILE A 419 22.43 9.14 -15.57
C ILE A 419 22.21 9.98 -16.84
N GLY A 420 21.03 10.60 -16.93
CA GLY A 420 20.63 11.49 -18.01
C GLY A 420 20.35 10.82 -19.36
N MET A 421 20.54 9.50 -19.50
CA MET A 421 20.34 8.81 -20.80
C MET A 421 18.91 8.97 -21.34
N ALA A 422 17.88 8.89 -20.49
CA ALA A 422 16.49 9.13 -20.90
C ALA A 422 16.18 10.58 -21.30
N LEU A 423 17.05 11.52 -20.93
CA LEU A 423 16.88 12.94 -21.25
C LEU A 423 17.53 13.31 -22.60
N VAL A 424 18.23 12.38 -23.23
CA VAL A 424 18.84 12.55 -24.55
C VAL A 424 17.76 12.54 -25.63
N ALA A 425 17.79 13.53 -26.52
CA ALA A 425 16.86 13.57 -27.65
C ALA A 425 17.18 12.44 -28.65
N PRO A 426 16.16 11.82 -29.28
CA PRO A 426 16.40 10.91 -30.40
C PRO A 426 17.26 11.58 -31.49
N PRO A 427 18.36 10.96 -31.94
CA PRO A 427 19.20 11.54 -32.97
C PRO A 427 18.47 11.50 -34.33
N THR A 428 18.49 12.64 -35.04
CA THR A 428 18.15 12.69 -36.47
C THR A 428 19.46 12.65 -37.25
N VAL A 429 19.55 11.86 -38.32
CA VAL A 429 20.80 11.76 -39.11
C VAL A 429 20.68 12.65 -40.34
N GLU A 430 21.53 13.67 -40.42
CA GLU A 430 21.65 14.55 -41.59
C GLU A 430 23.07 14.42 -42.15
N ASN A 431 23.19 14.03 -43.42
CA ASN A 431 24.48 13.84 -44.11
C ASN A 431 25.49 12.96 -43.34
N GLY A 432 24.99 11.92 -42.65
CA GLY A 432 25.82 11.00 -41.87
C GLY A 432 26.23 11.52 -40.47
N VAL A 433 25.72 12.67 -40.06
CA VAL A 433 25.97 13.29 -38.75
C VAL A 433 24.70 13.26 -37.91
N ALA A 434 24.81 12.89 -36.63
CA ALA A 434 23.68 12.98 -35.71
C ALA A 434 23.43 14.45 -35.32
N THR A 435 22.20 14.91 -35.52
CA THR A 435 21.65 16.22 -35.18
C THR A 435 20.39 16.06 -34.31
N GLY A 436 19.83 17.17 -33.84
CA GLY A 436 18.63 17.21 -33.00
C GLY A 436 18.92 17.73 -31.60
N ALA A 437 17.89 18.32 -31.00
CA ALA A 437 17.96 18.97 -29.69
C ALA A 437 16.64 18.82 -28.94
N ASN A 438 16.68 18.98 -27.63
CA ASN A 438 15.51 19.14 -26.78
C ASN A 438 15.84 20.16 -25.68
N GLN A 439 14.96 20.30 -24.69
CA GLN A 439 15.16 21.21 -23.56
C GLN A 439 16.44 20.96 -22.75
N TYR A 440 17.01 19.75 -22.80
CA TYR A 440 18.17 19.37 -22.00
C TYR A 440 19.51 19.57 -22.71
N GLY A 441 19.53 19.56 -24.04
CA GLY A 441 20.77 19.58 -24.79
C GLY A 441 20.60 19.38 -26.28
N GLN A 442 21.71 19.08 -26.95
CA GLN A 442 21.76 18.87 -28.39
C GLN A 442 22.86 17.88 -28.79
N TRP A 443 22.66 17.22 -29.94
CA TRP A 443 23.71 16.46 -30.61
C TRP A 443 24.72 17.41 -31.24
N GLN A 444 26.00 17.16 -30.98
CA GLN A 444 27.11 17.85 -31.62
C GLN A 444 28.00 16.86 -32.36
N HIS A 445 28.77 17.38 -33.30
CA HIS A 445 29.76 16.63 -34.05
C HIS A 445 31.12 17.30 -33.94
N SER A 446 32.13 16.53 -33.55
CA SER A 446 33.53 16.98 -33.50
C SER A 446 34.46 15.80 -33.77
N ASN A 447 35.55 16.04 -34.50
CA ASN A 447 36.58 15.04 -34.79
C ASN A 447 36.04 13.71 -35.34
N GLY A 448 35.02 13.75 -36.21
CA GLY A 448 34.44 12.57 -36.84
C GLY A 448 33.51 11.75 -35.94
N GLN A 449 33.20 12.21 -34.74
CA GLN A 449 32.28 11.55 -33.81
C GLN A 449 31.14 12.48 -33.43
N SER A 450 29.93 11.92 -33.34
CA SER A 450 28.77 12.62 -32.79
C SER A 450 28.55 12.22 -31.33
N PHE A 451 28.17 13.20 -30.50
CA PHE A 451 27.93 13.01 -29.08
C PHE A 451 26.92 14.03 -28.55
N TRP A 452 26.23 13.67 -27.47
CA TRP A 452 25.26 14.53 -26.81
C TRP A 452 25.95 15.50 -25.85
N ILE A 453 25.54 16.77 -25.90
CA ILE A 453 25.96 17.78 -24.94
C ILE A 453 24.72 18.34 -24.22
N TYR A 454 24.74 18.31 -22.90
CA TYR A 454 23.76 18.99 -22.07
C TYR A 454 23.98 20.51 -22.08
N TYR A 455 22.90 21.29 -22.11
CA TYR A 455 22.99 22.74 -21.94
C TYR A 455 23.56 23.11 -20.57
N ALA A 456 24.03 24.35 -20.43
CA ALA A 456 24.79 24.81 -19.27
C ALA A 456 24.11 24.49 -17.93
N GLN A 457 22.80 24.71 -17.84
CA GLN A 457 21.99 24.43 -16.66
C GLN A 457 21.85 22.94 -16.32
N TYR A 458 22.16 22.04 -17.26
CA TYR A 458 22.13 20.58 -17.12
C TYR A 458 23.52 19.93 -17.18
N ARG A 459 24.59 20.74 -17.18
CA ARG A 459 25.98 20.26 -17.31
C ARG A 459 26.39 19.29 -16.21
N PHE A 460 25.78 19.39 -15.03
CA PHE A 460 26.05 18.48 -13.91
C PHE A 460 25.79 17.00 -14.28
N PHE A 461 24.93 16.68 -15.26
CA PHE A 461 24.75 15.31 -15.72
C PHE A 461 26.06 14.74 -16.30
N SER A 462 26.80 15.54 -17.08
CA SER A 462 28.14 15.17 -17.56
C SER A 462 29.14 15.03 -16.42
N ASP A 463 29.10 15.92 -15.43
CA ASP A 463 30.02 15.88 -14.29
C ASP A 463 29.79 14.62 -13.43
N LEU A 464 28.53 14.23 -13.21
CA LEU A 464 28.17 12.99 -12.49
C LEU A 464 28.58 11.72 -13.22
N LEU A 465 28.72 11.80 -14.55
CA LEU A 465 29.25 10.74 -15.42
C LEU A 465 30.80 10.79 -15.53
N GLY A 466 31.49 11.69 -14.84
CA GLY A 466 32.96 11.76 -14.84
C GLY A 466 33.57 12.83 -15.74
N GLY A 467 32.80 13.84 -16.15
CA GLY A 467 33.27 15.07 -16.82
C GLY A 467 33.82 14.91 -18.25
N GLY A 468 34.22 13.70 -18.65
CA GLY A 468 34.67 13.37 -20.00
C GLY A 468 33.79 12.38 -20.76
N TYR A 469 32.83 11.74 -20.07
CA TYR A 469 31.91 10.80 -20.71
C TYR A 469 30.76 11.54 -21.40
N HIS A 470 30.46 11.14 -22.63
CA HIS A 470 29.35 11.68 -23.42
C HIS A 470 28.56 10.55 -24.05
N HIS A 471 27.23 10.70 -24.11
CA HIS A 471 26.37 9.74 -24.81
C HIS A 471 26.60 9.83 -26.32
N SER A 472 26.83 8.70 -26.97
CA SER A 472 26.99 8.60 -28.43
C SER A 472 25.68 8.15 -29.10
N PRO A 473 25.50 8.34 -30.42
CA PRO A 473 24.35 7.80 -31.13
C PRO A 473 24.25 6.27 -31.00
N SER A 474 25.39 5.58 -30.93
CA SER A 474 25.42 4.11 -30.80
C SER A 474 24.96 3.64 -29.42
N SER A 475 25.37 4.33 -28.34
CA SER A 475 24.92 4.04 -26.98
C SER A 475 23.43 4.38 -26.83
N TYR A 476 22.98 5.49 -27.43
CA TYR A 476 21.57 5.86 -27.43
C TYR A 476 20.72 4.83 -28.18
N SER A 477 21.15 4.37 -29.35
CA SER A 477 20.45 3.33 -30.11
C SER A 477 20.35 2.01 -29.32
N SER A 478 21.44 1.58 -28.67
CA SER A 478 21.42 0.41 -27.80
C SER A 478 20.47 0.59 -26.61
N TYR A 479 20.48 1.76 -25.98
CA TYR A 479 19.53 2.13 -24.93
C TYR A 479 18.09 2.09 -25.43
N GLN A 480 17.80 2.63 -26.61
CA GLN A 480 16.45 2.71 -27.16
C GLN A 480 15.87 1.33 -27.46
N ASN A 481 16.70 0.40 -27.95
CA ASN A 481 16.33 -0.96 -28.37
C ASN A 481 16.27 -1.98 -27.23
N ARG A 482 16.51 -1.56 -25.97
CA ARG A 482 16.49 -2.45 -24.81
C ARG A 482 15.08 -2.87 -24.41
N ASN A 483 15.00 -3.91 -23.57
CA ASN A 483 13.80 -4.17 -22.79
C ASN A 483 13.62 -3.08 -21.72
N ARG A 484 12.55 -2.28 -21.84
CA ARG A 484 12.24 -1.15 -20.93
C ARG A 484 11.88 -1.58 -19.50
N ALA A 485 11.56 -2.85 -19.29
CA ALA A 485 11.26 -3.39 -17.95
C ALA A 485 12.52 -3.78 -17.16
N SER A 486 13.71 -3.76 -17.77
CA SER A 486 14.97 -4.15 -17.13
C SER A 486 15.96 -3.00 -17.03
N ALA A 487 16.82 -3.05 -16.02
CA ALA A 487 17.94 -2.13 -15.88
C ALA A 487 18.85 -2.15 -17.13
N TYR A 488 19.41 -0.99 -17.47
CA TYR A 488 20.34 -0.84 -18.58
C TYR A 488 21.68 -0.32 -18.09
N TYR A 489 22.70 -1.18 -18.07
CA TYR A 489 24.02 -0.83 -17.55
C TYR A 489 24.97 -0.25 -18.61
N GLY A 490 24.44 0.18 -19.75
CA GLY A 490 25.24 0.58 -20.92
C GLY A 490 25.45 -0.58 -21.89
N ARG A 491 26.10 -0.29 -23.02
CA ARG A 491 26.28 -1.28 -24.10
C ARG A 491 27.27 -2.38 -23.69
N ASN A 492 28.25 -2.02 -22.86
CA ASN A 492 29.33 -2.88 -22.39
C ASN A 492 29.27 -3.08 -20.86
N ASN A 493 28.11 -2.85 -20.23
CA ASN A 493 27.92 -2.86 -18.78
C ASN A 493 28.88 -1.91 -18.03
N GLU A 494 29.18 -0.76 -18.63
CA GLU A 494 30.10 0.23 -18.08
C GLU A 494 29.51 1.02 -16.89
N PHE A 495 28.21 0.93 -16.62
CA PHE A 495 27.52 1.58 -15.50
C PHE A 495 26.99 0.58 -14.45
N GLY A 496 26.54 1.08 -13.31
CA GLY A 496 26.07 0.27 -12.17
C GLY A 496 27.21 -0.13 -11.24
N THR A 497 26.89 -0.86 -10.19
CA THR A 497 27.84 -1.24 -9.11
C THR A 497 29.06 -1.96 -9.63
N PHE A 498 28.94 -2.72 -10.72
CA PHE A 498 30.05 -3.44 -11.34
C PHE A 498 30.62 -2.77 -12.59
N GLY A 499 30.13 -1.58 -12.94
CA GLY A 499 30.58 -0.80 -14.08
C GLY A 499 31.77 0.09 -13.76
N SER A 500 32.79 0.08 -14.61
CA SER A 500 34.00 0.89 -14.42
C SER A 500 33.72 2.40 -14.43
N GLN A 501 32.70 2.85 -15.18
CA GLN A 501 32.35 4.27 -15.28
C GLN A 501 31.77 4.81 -13.96
N THR A 502 31.12 3.97 -13.15
CA THR A 502 30.56 4.33 -11.83
C THR A 502 31.62 4.90 -10.91
N TYR A 503 32.84 4.36 -10.97
CA TYR A 503 33.97 4.76 -10.13
C TYR A 503 34.84 5.83 -10.78
N SER A 504 34.43 6.46 -11.88
CA SER A 504 35.08 7.69 -12.34
C SER A 504 34.85 8.86 -11.38
N THR A 505 33.71 8.87 -10.67
CA THR A 505 33.30 9.94 -9.74
C THR A 505 33.11 9.47 -8.30
N ARG A 506 33.21 8.16 -8.03
CA ARG A 506 32.80 7.55 -6.74
C ARG A 506 33.90 6.76 -6.02
N GLN A 507 35.18 7.03 -6.32
CA GLN A 507 36.34 6.33 -5.72
C GLN A 507 36.50 6.53 -4.20
N ASN A 508 35.71 7.42 -3.58
CA ASN A 508 35.72 7.69 -2.15
C ASN A 508 34.37 7.41 -1.47
N GLY A 509 33.43 6.77 -2.19
CA GLY A 509 32.11 6.41 -1.67
C GLY A 509 32.18 5.40 -0.51
N ALA A 510 31.09 5.26 0.23
CA ALA A 510 30.92 4.25 1.27
C ALA A 510 30.98 2.84 0.68
N PHE A 511 30.33 2.58 -0.47
CA PHE A 511 30.43 1.27 -1.11
C PHE A 511 31.88 0.91 -1.44
N TYR A 512 32.62 1.86 -2.04
CA TYR A 512 34.02 1.67 -2.41
C TYR A 512 34.89 1.34 -1.19
N ARG A 513 34.76 2.13 -0.12
CA ARG A 513 35.52 1.95 1.12
C ARG A 513 35.18 0.66 1.85
N SER A 514 33.91 0.25 1.81
CA SER A 514 33.46 -0.99 2.44
C SER A 514 33.76 -2.24 1.61
N ASN A 515 34.01 -2.10 0.30
CA ASN A 515 34.24 -3.22 -0.62
C ASN A 515 35.50 -3.01 -1.47
N PRO A 516 36.70 -2.93 -0.86
CA PRO A 516 37.94 -2.61 -1.58
C PRO A 516 38.34 -3.69 -2.61
N ASN A 517 38.04 -4.97 -2.34
CA ASN A 517 38.36 -6.08 -3.25
C ASN A 517 37.51 -6.03 -4.52
N ILE A 518 36.19 -5.82 -4.38
CA ILE A 518 35.24 -5.65 -5.50
C ILE A 518 35.62 -4.41 -6.31
N SER A 519 35.91 -3.30 -5.64
CA SER A 519 36.25 -2.05 -6.32
C SER A 519 37.55 -2.15 -7.12
N LYS A 520 38.55 -2.87 -6.61
CA LYS A 520 39.83 -3.09 -7.30
C LYS A 520 39.68 -4.00 -8.52
N SER A 521 38.85 -5.04 -8.48
CA SER A 521 38.62 -5.91 -9.64
C SER A 521 37.91 -5.18 -10.78
N ILE A 522 36.93 -4.34 -10.45
CA ILE A 522 36.20 -3.51 -11.43
C ILE A 522 37.15 -2.55 -12.17
N LEU A 523 38.03 -1.86 -11.45
CA LEU A 523 38.97 -0.89 -12.04
C LEU A 523 40.10 -1.54 -12.86
N THR A 524 40.46 -2.79 -12.56
CA THR A 524 41.54 -3.51 -13.25
C THR A 524 41.06 -4.36 -14.43
N GLY A 525 39.74 -4.42 -14.67
CA GLY A 525 39.14 -5.20 -15.76
C GLY A 525 39.30 -6.72 -15.59
N ASN A 526 39.76 -7.17 -14.42
CA ASN A 526 40.02 -8.57 -14.13
C ASN A 526 38.79 -9.15 -13.43
N THR A 527 37.77 -9.49 -14.22
CA THR A 527 36.47 -9.99 -13.74
C THR A 527 36.49 -11.47 -13.34
N ASP A 528 37.64 -12.16 -13.51
CA ASP A 528 37.78 -13.53 -13.04
C ASP A 528 37.91 -13.56 -11.51
N LYS A 529 36.84 -14.07 -10.87
CA LYS A 529 36.68 -14.36 -9.43
C LYS A 529 36.13 -13.22 -8.56
N THR A 530 34.92 -12.75 -8.82
CA THR A 530 33.99 -12.58 -7.69
C THR A 530 33.42 -13.95 -7.38
N ALA A 531 34.00 -14.63 -6.39
CA ALA A 531 33.37 -15.79 -5.80
C ALA A 531 31.93 -15.40 -5.44
N SER A 532 30.99 -16.24 -5.83
CA SER A 532 29.59 -16.17 -5.43
C SER A 532 29.51 -16.17 -3.89
N SER A 533 29.56 -15.00 -3.27
CA SER A 533 28.94 -14.81 -1.95
C SER A 533 27.46 -15.11 -2.15
N VAL A 534 26.91 -15.97 -1.29
CA VAL A 534 25.56 -16.55 -1.43
C VAL A 534 24.46 -15.46 -1.43
N ARG A 535 24.79 -14.20 -1.12
CA ARG A 535 23.88 -13.05 -1.13
C ARG A 535 24.10 -12.09 -2.32
N GLY A 536 25.14 -12.27 -3.15
CA GLY A 536 25.43 -11.49 -4.37
C GLY A 536 25.00 -12.14 -5.70
N ALA A 537 24.33 -13.29 -5.68
CA ALA A 537 23.73 -13.88 -6.87
C ALA A 537 22.34 -13.26 -7.13
N GLY A 538 22.09 -12.86 -8.38
CA GLY A 538 20.89 -12.13 -8.82
C GLY A 538 19.55 -12.81 -8.52
N SER A 539 18.48 -12.10 -8.90
CA SER A 539 17.07 -12.33 -8.51
C SER A 539 16.51 -13.75 -8.69
N SER A 540 17.15 -14.64 -9.46
CA SER A 540 16.58 -15.94 -9.84
C SER A 540 16.57 -17.01 -8.74
N ASN A 541 17.30 -16.84 -7.62
CA ASN A 541 17.46 -17.91 -6.61
C ASN A 541 16.90 -17.59 -5.20
N ARG A 542 16.21 -16.47 -5.00
CA ARG A 542 15.67 -16.09 -3.66
C ARG A 542 14.25 -16.62 -3.42
N GLY A 543 14.11 -17.95 -3.47
CA GLY A 543 12.88 -18.68 -3.14
C GLY A 543 12.94 -19.37 -1.78
N LYS A 544 13.46 -18.73 -0.73
CA LYS A 544 13.31 -19.20 0.67
C LYS A 544 13.25 -17.99 1.60
N GLY A 545 12.03 -17.56 1.91
CA GLY A 545 11.79 -16.65 3.04
C GLY A 545 12.27 -17.30 4.35
N PRO A 546 12.45 -16.52 5.42
CA PRO A 546 12.75 -17.06 6.73
C PRO A 546 11.59 -17.96 7.15
N GLY A 547 11.86 -19.26 7.17
CA GLY A 547 11.01 -20.22 7.86
C GLY A 547 10.94 -19.80 9.32
N ALA A 548 9.76 -19.39 9.75
CA ALA A 548 9.36 -19.52 11.14
C ALA A 548 9.62 -20.98 11.56
N GLY A 549 10.63 -21.19 12.39
CA GLY A 549 10.97 -22.52 12.86
C GLY A 549 12.28 -22.53 13.62
N GLY A 550 12.19 -22.48 14.95
CA GLY A 550 13.33 -22.81 15.81
C GLY A 550 13.29 -22.17 17.18
N LYS A 551 12.43 -22.74 18.04
CA LYS A 551 12.42 -22.79 19.52
C LYS A 551 12.87 -21.58 20.34
#